data_AF-A0A952LX17-F1
#
_entry.id   AF-A0A952LX17-F1
#
_cell.length_a   1.000
_cell.length_b   1.000
_cell.length_c   1.000
_cell.angle_alpha   90.00
_cell.angle_beta   90.00
_cell.angle_gamma   90.00
#
_symmetry.space_group_name_H-M   'P 1'
#
loop_
_entity.id
_entity.type
_entity.pdbx_description
1 polymer ?
#
loop_
_entity_poly.entity_id
_entity_poly.type
_entity_poly.pdbx_seq_one_letter_code
_entity_poly.pdbx_strand_id
1 'polypeptide(L)'
;MSVKTAHLINNQAQIRLEKQLRARNVRTIDAIGLDPDPNSNWPSESGVLALDLELRVAKQLAHQHRQKAIVWCSVSAVPRLHMLV
;
A
#
# COMPACT_ATOMS: atom_id res chain seq x y z
N MET A 1 -15.21 -9.24 -6.80
CA MET A 1 -14.73 -10.40 -6.02
C MET A 1 -13.23 -10.24 -5.80
N SER A 2 -12.77 -10.25 -4.54
CA SER A 2 -11.34 -10.28 -4.24
C SER A 2 -10.86 -11.70 -4.51
N VAL A 3 -10.06 -11.89 -5.56
CA VAL A 3 -9.46 -13.19 -5.87
C VAL A 3 -8.27 -13.33 -4.93
N LYS A 4 -8.07 -14.51 -4.33
CA LYS A 4 -6.79 -14.87 -3.72
C LYS A 4 -5.74 -14.91 -4.82
N THR A 5 -5.20 -13.75 -5.18
CA THR A 5 -4.06 -13.65 -6.09
C THR A 5 -2.93 -14.46 -5.45
N ALA A 6 -2.21 -15.26 -6.24
CA ALA A 6 -1.09 -16.03 -5.71
C ALA A 6 -0.15 -15.07 -4.96
N HIS A 7 0.12 -15.36 -3.68
CA HIS A 7 0.90 -14.53 -2.75
C HIS A 7 2.21 -13.99 -3.38
N LEU A 8 2.82 -14.78 -4.26
CA LEU A 8 3.99 -14.40 -5.05
C LEU A 8 3.79 -13.16 -5.93
N ILE A 9 2.63 -13.01 -6.57
CA ILE A 9 2.32 -11.85 -7.43
C ILE A 9 2.18 -10.58 -6.60
N ASN A 10 1.49 -10.65 -5.45
CA ASN A 10 1.33 -9.51 -4.55
C ASN A 10 2.71 -9.09 -4.00
N ASN A 11 3.54 -10.05 -3.61
CA ASN A 11 4.89 -9.78 -3.14
C ASN A 11 5.77 -9.14 -4.24
N GLN A 12 5.72 -9.65 -5.48
CA GLN A 12 6.42 -9.01 -6.60
C GLN A 12 5.92 -7.60 -6.90
N ALA A 13 4.61 -7.35 -6.75
CA ALA A 13 4.04 -6.00 -6.90
C ALA A 13 4.56 -5.06 -5.79
N GLN A 14 4.62 -5.56 -4.56
CA GLN A 14 5.15 -4.82 -3.42
C GLN A 14 6.64 -4.46 -3.61
N ILE A 15 7.47 -5.42 -4.05
CA ILE A 15 8.89 -5.16 -4.35
C ILE A 15 9.05 -4.06 -5.42
N ARG A 16 8.19 -4.07 -6.46
CA ARG A 16 8.20 -3.01 -7.49
C ARG A 16 7.83 -1.64 -6.91
N LEU A 17 6.84 -1.57 -6.03
CA LEU A 17 6.45 -0.34 -5.33
C LEU A 17 7.61 0.19 -4.49
N GLU A 18 8.20 -0.65 -3.64
CA GLU A 18 9.33 -0.27 -2.77
C GLU A 18 10.54 0.21 -3.58
N LYS A 19 10.89 -0.48 -4.66
CA LYS A 19 11.97 -0.05 -5.57
C LYS A 19 11.70 1.34 -6.13
N GLN A 20 10.46 1.63 -6.51
CA GLN A 20 10.07 2.92 -7.08
C GLN A 20 10.02 4.04 -6.02
N LEU A 21 9.68 3.72 -4.77
CA LEU A 21 9.72 4.65 -3.64
C LEU A 21 11.17 4.99 -3.28
N ARG A 22 12.04 3.98 -3.19
CA ARG A 22 13.49 4.15 -2.96
C ARG A 22 14.14 4.99 -4.06
N ALA A 23 13.83 4.74 -5.33
CA ALA A 23 14.34 5.53 -6.45
C ALA A 23 13.93 7.02 -6.41
N ARG A 24 12.86 7.36 -5.67
CA ARG A 24 12.41 8.73 -5.44
C ARG A 24 12.91 9.33 -4.13
N ASN A 25 13.79 8.64 -3.40
CA ASN A 25 14.25 9.02 -2.06
C ASN A 25 13.10 9.19 -1.04
N VAL A 26 12.00 8.47 -1.23
CA VAL A 26 10.88 8.48 -0.28
C VAL A 26 11.24 7.58 0.90
N ARG A 27 11.17 8.13 2.11
CA ARG A 27 11.35 7.37 3.35
C ARG A 27 10.14 6.47 3.56
N THR A 28 10.39 5.23 3.96
CA THR A 28 9.35 4.21 4.16
C THR A 28 9.54 3.51 5.50
N ILE A 29 8.43 3.11 6.11
CA ILE A 29 8.39 2.21 7.26
C ILE A 29 7.67 0.94 6.78
N ASP A 30 8.26 -0.21 7.05
CA ASP A 30 7.66 -1.50 6.69
C ASP A 30 6.36 -1.72 7.47
N ALA A 31 5.35 -2.27 6.78
CA ALA A 31 4.05 -2.57 7.34
C ALA A 31 3.60 -3.97 6.93
N ILE A 32 2.71 -4.56 7.71
CA ILE A 32 2.09 -5.85 7.41
C ILE A 32 0.58 -5.71 7.58
N GLY A 33 -0.16 -6.03 6.51
CA GLY A 33 -1.60 -6.21 6.55
C GLY A 33 -1.94 -7.57 7.14
N LEU A 34 -2.73 -7.57 8.21
CA LEU A 34 -3.24 -8.76 8.87
C LEU A 34 -4.76 -8.80 8.75
N ASP A 35 -5.31 -9.99 8.54
CA ASP A 35 -6.74 -10.21 8.70
C ASP A 35 -7.06 -10.28 10.21
N PRO A 36 -8.01 -9.48 10.73
CA PRO A 36 -8.37 -9.50 12.13
C PRO A 36 -9.13 -10.78 12.56
N ASP A 37 -9.70 -11.55 11.63
CA ASP A 37 -10.37 -12.81 11.96
C ASP A 37 -9.31 -13.92 12.18
N PRO A 38 -9.18 -14.48 13.40
CA PRO A 38 -8.21 -15.53 13.70
C PRO A 38 -8.46 -16.84 12.96
N ASN A 39 -9.65 -17.04 12.39
CA ASN A 39 -9.99 -18.20 11.56
C ASN A 39 -9.75 -17.95 10.07
N SER A 40 -9.33 -16.74 9.71
CA SER A 40 -9.06 -16.38 8.33
C SER A 40 -7.83 -17.13 7.80
N ASN A 41 -7.96 -17.61 6.56
CA ASN A 41 -6.84 -18.16 5.80
C ASN A 41 -6.38 -17.16 4.72
N TRP A 42 -6.51 -15.87 4.99
CA TRP A 42 -5.86 -14.83 4.20
C TRP A 42 -4.41 -14.69 4.67
N PRO A 43 -3.43 -14.75 3.75
CA PRO A 43 -2.04 -14.58 4.12
C PRO A 43 -1.80 -13.13 4.58
N SER A 44 -0.80 -12.93 5.43
CA SER A 44 -0.29 -11.59 5.69
C SER A 44 0.26 -10.98 4.40
N GLU A 45 0.06 -9.68 4.23
CA GLU A 45 0.52 -8.95 3.05
C GLU A 45 1.50 -7.86 3.46
N SER A 46 2.69 -7.87 2.85
CA SER A 46 3.66 -6.80 3.03
C SER A 46 3.12 -5.48 2.46
N GLY A 47 3.40 -4.39 3.17
CA GLY A 47 3.07 -3.04 2.77
C GLY A 47 4.11 -2.05 3.29
N VAL A 48 3.89 -0.77 3.01
CA VAL A 48 4.75 0.32 3.51
C VAL A 48 3.92 1.54 3.88
N LEU A 49 4.34 2.21 4.94
CA LEU A 49 3.97 3.60 5.22
C LEU A 49 5.02 4.52 4.60
N ALA A 50 4.66 5.17 3.49
CA ALA A 50 5.52 6.14 2.82
C ALA A 50 5.34 7.53 3.44
N LEU A 51 6.44 8.12 3.88
CA LEU A 51 6.47 9.40 4.58
C LEU A 51 6.65 10.57 3.61
N ASP A 52 6.17 11.74 4.02
CA ASP A 52 6.34 13.02 3.30
C ASP A 52 5.87 12.98 1.84
N LEU A 53 4.85 12.17 1.54
CA LEU A 53 4.21 12.12 0.23
C LEU A 53 2.97 13.01 0.19
N GLU A 54 2.98 13.97 -0.74
CA GLU A 54 1.78 14.70 -1.09
C GLU A 54 0.69 13.77 -1.61
N LEU A 55 -0.57 14.05 -1.26
CA LEU A 55 -1.73 13.24 -1.66
C LEU A 55 -1.79 13.02 -3.17
N ARG A 56 -1.49 14.04 -3.98
CA ARG A 56 -1.49 13.94 -5.46
C ARG A 56 -0.47 12.90 -5.94
N VAL A 57 0.74 12.93 -5.38
CA VAL A 57 1.83 12.00 -5.73
C VAL A 57 1.49 10.59 -5.25
N ALA A 58 0.95 10.46 -4.03
CA ALA A 58 0.50 9.19 -3.48
C ALA A 58 -0.58 8.53 -4.37
N LYS A 59 -1.58 9.30 -4.82
CA LYS A 59 -2.60 8.81 -5.76
C LYS A 59 -2.01 8.38 -7.10
N GLN A 60 -1.10 9.18 -7.68
CA GLN A 60 -0.45 8.84 -8.94
C GLN A 60 0.34 7.52 -8.84
N LEU A 61 1.12 7.37 -7.77
CA LEU A 61 1.84 6.14 -7.45
C LEU A 61 0.89 4.95 -7.31
N ALA A 62 -0.19 5.14 -6.57
CA ALA A 62 -1.18 4.10 -6.34
C ALA A 62 -1.85 3.64 -7.64
N HIS A 63 -2.23 4.55 -8.54
CA HIS A 63 -2.73 4.20 -9.88
C HIS A 63 -1.69 3.44 -10.71
N GLN A 64 -0.41 3.84 -10.68
CA GLN A 64 0.67 3.13 -11.38
C GLN A 64 0.82 1.67 -10.91
N HIS A 65 0.60 1.43 -9.62
CA HIS A 65 0.65 0.10 -9.01
C HIS A 65 -0.72 -0.59 -8.93
N ARG A 66 -1.75 -0.02 -9.59
CA ARG A 66 -3.12 -0.57 -9.65
C ARG A 66 -3.74 -0.82 -8.26
N GLN A 67 -3.35 0.00 -7.29
CA GLN A 67 -3.99 0.03 -5.98
C GLN A 67 -5.42 0.54 -6.14
N LYS A 68 -6.35 -0.07 -5.41
CA LYS A 68 -7.77 0.34 -5.41
C LYS A 68 -8.06 1.45 -4.42
N ALA A 69 -7.21 1.59 -3.41
CA ALA A 69 -7.32 2.63 -2.41
C ALA A 69 -5.95 2.89 -1.77
N ILE A 70 -5.82 4.05 -1.13
CA ILE A 70 -4.73 4.34 -0.20
C ILE A 70 -5.30 4.89 1.10
N VAL A 71 -4.65 4.58 2.22
CA VAL A 71 -4.85 5.32 3.46
C VAL A 71 -3.80 6.42 3.50
N TRP A 72 -4.23 7.68 3.55
CA TRP A 72 -3.34 8.83 3.58
C TRP A 72 -3.66 9.72 4.78
N CYS A 73 -2.62 10.19 5.46
CA CYS A 73 -2.71 11.09 6.60
C CYS A 73 -2.13 12.45 6.22
N SER A 74 -2.91 13.51 6.36
CA SER A 74 -2.41 14.88 6.30
C SER A 74 -1.63 15.24 7.57
N VAL A 75 -1.06 16.44 7.59
CA VAL A 75 -0.45 17.08 8.78
C VAL A 75 -1.37 17.11 10.02
N SER A 76 -2.68 16.95 9.83
CA SER A 76 -3.66 16.83 10.92
C SER A 76 -3.69 15.43 11.57
N ALA A 77 -2.85 14.49 11.13
CA ALA A 77 -2.75 13.11 11.62
C ALA A 77 -4.05 12.28 11.54
N VAL A 78 -5.04 12.71 10.75
CA VAL A 78 -6.28 11.95 10.55
C VAL A 78 -6.15 11.06 9.32
N PRO A 79 -6.16 9.72 9.47
CA PRO A 79 -6.13 8.81 8.33
C PRO A 79 -7.44 8.89 7.56
N ARG A 80 -7.32 9.02 6.24
CA ARG A 80 -8.47 8.98 5.32
C ARG A 80 -8.24 7.91 4.27
N LEU A 81 -9.26 7.09 4.06
CA LEU A 81 -9.29 6.15 2.96
C LEU A 81 -9.66 6.92 1.68
N HIS A 82 -8.75 6.94 0.72
CA HIS A 82 -9.00 7.48 -0.61
C HIS A 82 -9.20 6.33 -1.58
N MET A 83 -10.43 6.18 -2.08
CA MET A 83 -10.74 5.27 -3.17
C MET A 83 -10.16 5.78 -4.48
N LEU A 84 -9.67 4.86 -5.31
CA LEU A 84 -9.07 5.12 -6.61
C LEU A 84 -9.92 4.40 -7.66
N VAL A 85 -10.57 5.18 -8.51
CA VAL A 85 -11.41 4.71 -9.62
C VAL A 85 -10.60 4.53 -10.90
#